data_AF-A0A1I2R6A1-F1
#
_entry.id   AF-A0A1I2R6A1-F1
#
_cell.length_a   1.000
_cell.length_b   1.000
_cell.length_c   1.000
_cell.angle_alpha   90.00
_cell.angle_beta   90.00
_cell.angle_gamma   90.00
#
_symmetry.space_group_name_H-M   'P 1'
#
loop_
_entity.id
_entity.type
_entity.pdbx_description
1 polymer ?
#
loop_
_entity_poly.entity_id
_entity_poly.type
_entity_poly.pdbx_seq_one_letter_code
_entity_poly.pdbx_strand_id
1 'polypeptide(L)'
;MEKSTGKCALRMLLSLVLTALLFTGCGSGRTEKPSASPDLSPLTLMDTAQMRPSLLRTMRKFMAQFPVRKAFILDCTYLYKYEGMLSNGVDIHNDIFRFQPAYQSAFDGGEWSMGDCYPSRYFVLDGKVVFVPSRSDGFMRQEVLKQAYESMVGEDDSFSYPNMRYLLVVHGKDSVQVLPDLEDDAIEPIVAPVHRVKFEPPTP
;
A
#
# COMPACT_ATOMS: atom_id res chain seq x y z
N MET A 1 63.58 -40.51 7.83
CA MET A 1 62.25 -40.04 8.29
C MET A 1 62.24 -38.52 8.22
N GLU A 2 61.96 -37.95 7.04
CA GLU A 2 61.84 -36.49 6.86
C GLU A 2 60.77 -36.25 5.81
N LYS A 3 59.54 -35.98 6.27
CA LYS A 3 58.40 -35.52 5.45
C LYS A 3 57.23 -35.19 6.39
N SER A 4 57.39 -34.19 7.27
CA SER A 4 56.24 -33.72 8.08
C SER A 4 56.29 -32.24 8.49
N THR A 5 57.21 -31.44 7.97
CA THR A 5 57.31 -30.01 8.33
C THR A 5 56.76 -29.07 7.25
N GLY A 6 56.75 -29.46 5.98
CA GLY A 6 56.30 -28.59 4.87
C GLY A 6 54.79 -28.36 4.78
N LYS A 7 53.95 -29.31 5.24
CA LYS A 7 52.48 -29.19 5.13
C LYS A 7 51.86 -28.26 6.17
N CYS A 8 52.52 -28.05 7.31
CA CYS A 8 52.01 -27.20 8.38
C CYS A 8 52.28 -25.71 8.09
N ALA A 9 53.46 -25.40 7.55
CA ALA A 9 53.82 -24.04 7.13
C ALA A 9 52.93 -23.52 5.98
N LEU A 10 52.60 -24.38 5.01
CA LEU A 10 51.74 -24.03 3.88
C LEU A 10 50.28 -23.75 4.33
N ARG A 11 49.77 -24.48 5.32
CA ARG A 11 48.43 -24.23 5.89
C ARG A 11 48.35 -22.94 6.69
N MET A 12 49.40 -22.59 7.44
CA MET A 12 49.49 -21.32 8.17
C MET A 12 49.63 -20.11 7.25
N LEU A 13 50.40 -20.23 6.16
CA LEU A 13 50.51 -19.18 5.13
C LEU A 13 49.19 -18.97 4.39
N LEU A 14 48.46 -20.05 4.08
CA LEU A 14 47.15 -19.95 3.43
C LEU A 14 46.09 -19.30 4.33
N SER A 15 46.11 -19.59 5.64
CA SER A 15 45.19 -18.93 6.59
C SER A 15 45.52 -17.46 6.77
N LEU A 16 46.81 -17.09 6.81
CA LEU A 16 47.23 -15.69 6.95
C LEU A 16 46.81 -14.83 5.74
N VAL A 17 46.96 -15.36 4.53
CA VAL A 17 46.54 -14.70 3.28
C VAL A 17 45.02 -14.56 3.22
N LEU A 18 44.27 -15.56 3.69
CA LEU A 18 42.80 -15.52 3.73
C LEU A 18 42.28 -14.51 4.77
N THR A 19 42.96 -14.34 5.91
CA THR A 19 42.65 -13.24 6.85
C THR A 19 43.05 -11.87 6.31
N ALA A 20 44.16 -11.75 5.57
CA ALA A 20 44.56 -10.47 4.98
C ALA A 20 43.61 -9.99 3.86
N LEU A 21 42.98 -10.92 3.12
CA LEU A 21 41.94 -10.64 2.14
C LEU A 21 40.59 -10.22 2.76
N LEU A 22 40.35 -10.52 4.05
CA LEU A 22 39.13 -10.09 4.75
C LEU A 22 39.22 -8.65 5.29
N PHE A 23 40.42 -8.04 5.35
CA PHE A 23 40.62 -6.70 5.93
C PHE A 23 40.99 -5.60 4.92
N THR A 24 41.13 -5.90 3.62
CA THR A 24 41.42 -4.89 2.57
C THR A 24 40.17 -4.35 1.86
N GLY A 25 38.98 -4.57 2.42
CA GLY A 25 37.74 -3.90 2.04
C GLY A 25 37.59 -2.47 2.58
N CYS A 26 38.65 -1.65 2.63
CA CYS A 26 38.53 -0.21 2.81
C CYS A 26 38.17 0.44 1.45
N GLY A 27 36.98 0.11 0.96
CA GLY A 27 36.33 0.87 -0.08
C GLY A 27 35.84 2.19 0.51
N SER A 28 36.17 3.30 -0.14
CA SER A 28 35.55 4.61 0.02
C SER A 28 34.06 4.49 -0.35
N GLY A 29 33.27 3.91 0.56
CA GLY A 29 31.83 3.98 0.51
C GLY A 29 31.46 5.36 1.03
N ARG A 30 30.92 6.20 0.15
CA ARG A 30 30.05 7.29 0.59
C ARG A 30 29.16 6.72 1.68
N THR A 31 29.31 7.22 2.90
CA THR A 31 28.32 7.02 3.95
C THR A 31 27.06 7.71 3.43
N GLU A 32 26.25 6.98 2.65
CA GLU A 32 24.85 7.33 2.49
C GLU A 32 24.35 7.44 3.92
N LYS A 33 23.99 8.67 4.31
CA LYS A 33 23.22 8.89 5.54
C LYS A 33 22.15 7.80 5.54
N PRO A 34 21.95 7.06 6.65
CA PRO A 34 20.74 6.26 6.78
C PRO A 34 19.61 7.22 6.44
N SER A 35 18.89 6.97 5.35
CA SER A 35 17.71 7.75 5.02
C SER A 35 16.89 7.74 6.30
N ALA A 36 16.69 8.91 6.92
CA ALA A 36 15.87 8.99 8.12
C ALA A 36 14.58 8.22 7.81
N SER A 37 14.19 7.31 8.69
CA SER A 37 12.94 6.58 8.53
C SER A 37 11.84 7.60 8.21
N PRO A 38 11.01 7.37 7.18
CA PRO A 38 9.95 8.32 6.82
C PRO A 38 9.13 8.72 8.04
N ASP A 39 8.88 10.01 8.21
CA ASP A 39 8.15 10.52 9.36
C ASP A 39 6.64 10.40 9.12
N LEU A 40 6.03 9.41 9.76
CA LEU A 40 4.59 9.17 9.74
C LEU A 40 3.88 9.77 10.96
N SER A 41 4.57 10.53 11.82
CA SER A 41 3.97 11.16 13.00
C SER A 41 2.75 12.06 12.73
N PRO A 42 2.57 12.66 11.53
CA PRO A 42 1.34 13.38 11.22
C PRO A 42 0.12 12.49 10.97
N LEU A 43 0.32 11.19 10.76
CA LEU A 43 -0.73 10.25 10.41
C LEU A 43 -1.21 9.46 11.63
N THR A 44 -2.46 9.02 11.59
CA THR A 44 -3.04 8.15 12.62
C THR A 44 -2.83 6.68 12.26
N LEU A 45 -2.15 5.95 13.14
CA LEU A 45 -2.02 4.50 13.03
C LEU A 45 -3.35 3.81 13.38
N MET A 46 -3.85 2.97 12.48
CA MET A 46 -5.02 2.14 12.69
C MET A 46 -4.63 0.81 13.34
N ASP A 47 -5.41 0.40 14.35
CA ASP A 47 -5.33 -0.96 14.89
C ASP A 47 -5.91 -1.96 13.89
N THR A 48 -5.16 -3.04 13.65
CA THR A 48 -5.52 -4.10 12.71
C THR A 48 -6.08 -5.35 13.41
N ALA A 49 -6.11 -5.38 14.75
CA ALA A 49 -6.55 -6.55 15.52
C ALA A 49 -7.99 -6.99 15.19
N GLN A 50 -8.86 -6.03 14.82
CA GLN A 50 -10.25 -6.28 14.44
C GLN A 50 -10.45 -6.42 12.92
N MET A 51 -9.38 -6.29 12.12
CA MET A 51 -9.48 -6.48 10.67
C MET A 51 -9.65 -7.96 10.33
N ARG A 52 -10.40 -8.23 9.26
CA ARG A 52 -10.72 -9.59 8.83
C ARG A 52 -9.44 -10.37 8.46
N PRO A 53 -9.20 -11.57 9.02
CA PRO A 53 -8.02 -12.36 8.70
C PRO A 53 -7.86 -12.69 7.22
N SER A 54 -8.95 -12.98 6.51
CA SER A 54 -8.94 -13.24 5.06
C SER A 54 -8.46 -12.02 4.26
N LEU A 55 -8.90 -10.81 4.62
CA LEU A 55 -8.46 -9.57 4.00
C LEU A 55 -6.95 -9.38 4.19
N LEU A 56 -6.46 -9.50 5.43
CA LEU A 56 -5.04 -9.40 5.73
C LEU A 56 -4.22 -10.45 4.97
N ARG A 57 -4.66 -11.71 4.93
CA ARG A 57 -3.98 -12.78 4.16
C ARG A 57 -3.91 -12.46 2.67
N THR A 58 -5.00 -11.97 2.08
CA THR A 58 -5.07 -11.61 0.66
C THR A 58 -4.12 -10.44 0.34
N MET A 59 -4.12 -9.40 1.18
CA MET A 59 -3.20 -8.27 1.01
C MET A 59 -1.73 -8.71 1.11
N ARG A 60 -1.36 -9.54 2.10
CA ARG A 60 0.00 -10.09 2.21
C ARG A 60 0.45 -10.83 0.95
N LYS A 61 -0.40 -11.72 0.41
CA LYS A 61 -0.12 -12.45 -0.84
C LYS A 61 0.10 -11.53 -2.03
N PHE A 62 -0.65 -10.44 -2.10
CA PHE A 62 -0.46 -9.43 -3.13
C PHE A 62 0.84 -8.65 -2.93
N MET A 63 1.10 -8.15 -1.72
CA MET A 63 2.29 -7.36 -1.38
C MET A 63 3.60 -8.12 -1.58
N ALA A 64 3.58 -9.45 -1.42
CA ALA A 64 4.71 -10.33 -1.69
C ALA A 64 5.18 -10.28 -3.16
N GLN A 65 4.33 -9.89 -4.11
CA GLN A 65 4.67 -9.71 -5.52
C GLN A 65 5.53 -8.46 -5.77
N PHE A 66 5.60 -7.55 -4.78
CA PHE A 66 6.27 -6.26 -4.87
C PHE A 66 7.30 -6.09 -3.75
N PRO A 67 8.37 -6.89 -3.70
CA PRO A 67 9.30 -6.91 -2.57
C PRO A 67 9.94 -5.54 -2.28
N VAL A 68 10.22 -4.75 -3.33
CA VAL A 68 10.86 -3.43 -3.24
C VAL A 68 9.90 -2.33 -2.78
N ARG A 69 8.60 -2.49 -3.01
CA ARG A 69 7.60 -1.47 -2.66
C ARG A 69 7.42 -1.42 -1.14
N LYS A 70 7.52 -0.22 -0.57
CA LYS A 70 7.42 0.03 0.88
C LYS A 70 6.02 0.45 1.33
N ALA A 71 5.20 0.94 0.41
CA ALA A 71 3.88 1.47 0.69
C ALA A 71 2.82 1.03 -0.34
N PHE A 72 1.59 0.91 0.13
CA PHE A 72 0.40 0.52 -0.62
C PHE A 72 -0.78 1.43 -0.27
N ILE A 73 -1.81 1.42 -1.11
CA ILE A 73 -3.07 2.14 -0.90
C ILE A 73 -4.19 1.11 -0.87
N LEU A 74 -5.04 1.17 0.16
CA LEU A 74 -6.31 0.45 0.26
C LEU A 74 -7.45 1.46 0.20
N ASP A 75 -8.14 1.51 -0.93
CA ASP A 75 -9.17 2.49 -1.22
C ASP A 75 -10.57 1.86 -1.31
N CYS A 76 -11.58 2.62 -0.90
CA CYS A 76 -12.99 2.23 -1.00
C CYS A 76 -13.53 2.66 -2.36
N THR A 77 -13.96 1.72 -3.20
CA THR A 77 -14.49 2.06 -4.53
C THR A 77 -15.95 2.54 -4.48
N TYR A 78 -16.64 2.31 -3.35
CA TYR A 78 -18.08 2.47 -3.22
C TYR A 78 -18.86 1.65 -4.26
N LEU A 79 -18.30 0.50 -4.67
CA LEU A 79 -18.95 -0.47 -5.54
C LEU A 79 -19.28 -1.74 -4.77
N TYR A 80 -20.31 -2.43 -5.22
CA TYR A 80 -20.70 -3.75 -4.73
C TYR A 80 -21.06 -4.65 -5.90
N LYS A 81 -21.04 -5.98 -5.67
CA LYS A 81 -21.55 -6.97 -6.61
C LYS A 81 -22.96 -7.39 -6.22
N TYR A 82 -23.91 -7.16 -7.12
CA TYR A 82 -25.31 -7.55 -6.98
C TYR A 82 -25.48 -9.06 -7.19
N GLU A 83 -26.03 -9.76 -6.20
CA GLU A 83 -26.26 -11.22 -6.25
C GLU A 83 -27.75 -11.60 -6.28
N GLY A 84 -28.64 -10.67 -6.66
CA GLY A 84 -30.04 -11.00 -6.95
C GLY A 84 -31.02 -11.00 -5.78
N MET A 85 -30.68 -10.45 -4.60
CA MET A 85 -31.62 -10.29 -3.48
C MET A 85 -31.94 -8.82 -3.19
N LEU A 86 -33.10 -8.36 -3.64
CA LEU A 86 -33.74 -7.13 -3.19
C LEU A 86 -34.84 -7.50 -2.18
N SER A 87 -34.47 -7.79 -0.94
CA SER A 87 -35.46 -7.85 0.15
C SER A 87 -35.41 -6.52 0.90
N ASN A 88 -36.52 -5.80 0.91
CA ASN A 88 -36.76 -4.59 1.72
C ASN A 88 -35.86 -3.35 1.47
N GLY A 89 -35.21 -3.25 0.30
CA GLY A 89 -34.84 -1.94 -0.26
C GLY A 89 -33.35 -1.65 -0.44
N VAL A 90 -32.42 -2.25 0.32
CA VAL A 90 -30.96 -2.25 0.03
C VAL A 90 -30.34 -3.34 0.91
N ASP A 91 -30.09 -4.55 0.39
CA ASP A 91 -29.34 -5.58 1.12
C ASP A 91 -28.01 -5.85 0.41
N ILE A 92 -27.16 -4.82 0.40
CA ILE A 92 -25.78 -4.92 -0.10
C ILE A 92 -24.97 -5.66 0.96
N HIS A 93 -24.59 -6.90 0.64
CA HIS A 93 -23.83 -7.77 1.55
C HIS A 93 -22.35 -7.88 1.20
N ASN A 94 -21.82 -6.99 0.39
CA ASN A 94 -20.41 -6.98 0.03
C ASN A 94 -19.98 -5.58 -0.40
N ASP A 95 -18.68 -5.31 -0.24
CA ASP A 95 -18.05 -4.11 -0.77
C ASP A 95 -16.83 -4.50 -1.59
N ILE A 96 -16.54 -3.72 -2.63
CA ILE A 96 -15.32 -3.84 -3.42
C ILE A 96 -14.33 -2.79 -2.93
N PHE A 97 -13.11 -3.22 -2.62
CA PHE A 97 -11.99 -2.35 -2.31
C PHE A 97 -10.96 -2.41 -3.43
N ARG A 98 -10.24 -1.32 -3.65
CA ARG A 98 -9.08 -1.27 -4.54
C ARG A 98 -7.80 -1.35 -3.71
N PHE A 99 -6.89 -2.25 -4.08
CA PHE A 99 -5.60 -2.41 -3.42
C PHE A 99 -4.45 -2.38 -4.43
N GLN A 100 -3.45 -1.53 -4.21
CA GLN A 100 -2.36 -1.28 -5.17
C GLN A 100 -1.11 -0.72 -4.48
N PRO A 101 0.09 -0.83 -5.09
CA PRO A 101 1.26 -0.08 -4.65
C PRO A 101 0.97 1.43 -4.63
N ALA A 102 1.54 2.13 -3.65
CA ALA A 102 1.49 3.59 -3.61
C ALA A 102 2.37 4.19 -4.74
N TYR A 103 1.96 5.34 -5.27
CA TYR A 103 2.64 6.04 -6.37
C TYR A 103 2.47 7.56 -6.24
N GLN A 104 3.40 8.33 -6.81
CA GLN A 104 3.55 9.76 -6.49
C GLN A 104 2.28 10.58 -6.80
N SER A 105 1.63 10.30 -7.94
CA SER A 105 0.46 11.04 -8.41
C SER A 105 -0.87 10.40 -8.02
N ALA A 106 -0.93 9.68 -6.88
CA ALA A 106 -2.15 9.02 -6.43
C ALA A 106 -3.20 9.99 -5.87
N PHE A 107 -2.76 11.17 -5.42
CA PHE A 107 -3.59 12.18 -4.77
C PHE A 107 -3.25 13.56 -5.33
N ASP A 108 -4.27 14.28 -5.76
CA ASP A 108 -4.17 15.64 -6.31
C ASP A 108 -5.11 16.64 -5.60
N GLY A 109 -5.87 16.18 -4.59
CA GLY A 109 -6.79 16.98 -3.81
C GLY A 109 -6.11 17.75 -2.67
N GLY A 110 -6.56 19.00 -2.48
CA GLY A 110 -6.27 19.84 -1.29
C GLY A 110 -7.41 19.84 -0.27
N GLU A 111 -7.32 20.70 0.75
CA GLU A 111 -8.41 20.89 1.72
C GLU A 111 -9.71 21.25 1.00
N TRP A 112 -10.82 20.61 1.38
CA TRP A 112 -12.14 20.83 0.76
C TRP A 112 -12.20 20.55 -0.76
N SER A 113 -11.27 19.76 -1.30
CA SER A 113 -11.22 19.40 -2.72
C SER A 113 -12.28 18.38 -3.13
N MET A 114 -12.65 18.42 -4.40
CA MET A 114 -13.40 17.36 -5.08
C MET A 114 -12.50 16.20 -5.52
N GLY A 115 -11.18 16.42 -5.62
CA GLY A 115 -10.18 15.40 -5.95
C GLY A 115 -9.80 14.51 -4.76
N ASP A 116 -8.94 13.52 -5.01
CA ASP A 116 -8.53 12.54 -4.01
C ASP A 116 -7.55 13.18 -3.01
N CYS A 117 -7.93 13.22 -1.74
CA CYS A 117 -7.14 13.83 -0.66
C CYS A 117 -6.07 12.87 -0.15
N TYR A 118 -4.95 13.40 0.32
CA TYR A 118 -3.90 12.63 0.97
C TYR A 118 -4.42 11.96 2.26
N PRO A 119 -4.04 10.69 2.51
CA PRO A 119 -4.60 9.88 3.59
C PRO A 119 -4.11 10.35 4.95
N SER A 120 -5.02 10.54 5.91
CA SER A 120 -4.65 10.83 7.32
C SER A 120 -4.41 9.55 8.14
N ARG A 121 -4.73 8.39 7.58
CA ARG A 121 -4.70 7.09 8.27
C ARG A 121 -3.88 6.06 7.52
N TYR A 122 -3.24 5.19 8.29
CA TYR A 122 -2.48 4.07 7.76
C TYR A 122 -2.47 2.90 8.74
N PHE A 123 -2.09 1.72 8.26
CA PHE A 123 -1.66 0.61 9.11
C PHE A 123 -0.38 -0.02 8.58
N VAL A 124 0.24 -0.88 9.39
CA VAL A 124 1.44 -1.63 9.00
C VAL A 124 1.09 -3.11 8.82
N LEU A 125 1.50 -3.68 7.69
CA LEU A 125 1.33 -5.09 7.39
C LEU A 125 2.62 -5.64 6.79
N ASP A 126 3.18 -6.68 7.41
CA ASP A 126 4.45 -7.31 7.03
C ASP A 126 5.60 -6.29 6.82
N GLY A 127 5.67 -5.29 7.72
CA GLY A 127 6.69 -4.24 7.69
C GLY A 127 6.51 -3.17 6.61
N LYS A 128 5.36 -3.18 5.91
CA LYS A 128 5.03 -2.21 4.87
C LYS A 128 3.86 -1.34 5.29
N VAL A 129 3.84 -0.10 4.82
CA VAL A 129 2.78 0.88 5.10
C VAL A 129 1.61 0.64 4.15
N VAL A 130 0.39 0.64 4.69
CA VAL A 130 -0.84 0.66 3.90
C VAL A 130 -1.62 1.91 4.26
N PHE A 131 -1.71 2.83 3.31
CA PHE A 131 -2.50 4.05 3.43
C PHE A 131 -3.99 3.76 3.20
N VAL A 132 -4.84 4.42 3.99
CA VAL A 132 -6.31 4.26 3.94
C VAL A 132 -6.95 5.63 3.72
N PRO A 133 -7.10 6.08 2.46
CA PRO A 133 -7.79 7.32 2.15
C PRO A 133 -9.26 7.25 2.54
N SER A 134 -9.82 8.40 2.90
CA SER A 134 -11.21 8.57 3.29
C SER A 134 -11.71 9.98 2.93
N ARG A 135 -13.02 10.14 2.75
CA ARG A 135 -13.61 11.48 2.54
C ARG A 135 -13.35 12.42 3.72
N SER A 136 -13.14 11.89 4.92
CA SER A 136 -12.83 12.70 6.11
C SER A 136 -11.44 13.35 6.05
N ASP A 137 -10.56 12.88 5.17
CA ASP A 137 -9.22 13.45 5.03
C ASP A 137 -9.26 14.89 4.49
N GLY A 138 -10.31 15.25 3.73
CA GLY A 138 -10.50 16.62 3.24
C GLY A 138 -10.69 17.67 4.34
N PHE A 139 -10.94 17.25 5.59
CA PHE A 139 -11.02 18.14 6.77
C PHE A 139 -9.66 18.36 7.46
N MET A 140 -8.62 17.66 7.00
CA MET A 140 -7.28 17.68 7.59
C MET A 140 -6.34 18.58 6.78
N ARG A 141 -5.28 19.08 7.42
CA ARG A 141 -4.23 19.90 6.78
C ARG A 141 -3.43 19.05 5.77
N GLN A 142 -3.71 19.22 4.49
CA GLN A 142 -3.21 18.37 3.41
C GLN A 142 -1.71 18.50 3.19
N GLU A 143 -1.12 19.67 3.41
CA GLU A 143 0.32 19.88 3.20
C GLU A 143 1.18 18.92 4.05
N VAL A 144 0.79 18.67 5.30
CA VAL A 144 1.53 17.77 6.20
C VAL A 144 1.30 16.30 5.83
N LEU A 145 0.07 15.95 5.43
CA LEU A 145 -0.26 14.59 4.98
C LEU A 145 0.48 14.24 3.68
N LYS A 146 0.55 15.21 2.76
CA LYS A 146 1.33 15.12 1.52
C LYS A 146 2.79 14.82 1.80
N GLN A 147 3.44 15.60 2.67
CA GLN A 147 4.84 15.39 3.04
C GLN A 147 5.08 13.99 3.62
N ALA A 148 4.20 13.52 4.51
CA ALA A 148 4.30 12.18 5.07
C ALA A 148 4.14 11.09 4.00
N TYR A 149 3.15 11.23 3.10
CA TYR A 149 2.94 10.31 1.99
C TYR A 149 4.13 10.27 1.02
N GLU A 150 4.58 11.43 0.54
CA GLU A 150 5.70 11.55 -0.41
C GLU A 150 7.01 11.04 0.19
N SER A 151 7.20 11.13 1.51
CA SER A 151 8.39 10.55 2.17
C SER A 151 8.47 9.03 2.10
N MET A 152 7.34 8.34 1.84
CA MET A 152 7.25 6.89 1.72
C MET A 152 7.33 6.38 0.28
N VAL A 153 6.95 7.22 -0.68
CA VAL A 153 6.78 6.85 -2.09
C VAL A 153 7.99 7.32 -2.89
N GLY A 154 8.63 6.39 -3.61
CA GLY A 154 9.79 6.72 -4.43
C GLY A 154 9.41 7.52 -5.67
N GLU A 155 10.32 8.35 -6.18
CA GLU A 155 10.11 9.13 -7.41
C GLU A 155 9.84 8.23 -8.64
N ASP A 156 10.41 7.02 -8.67
CA ASP A 156 10.19 6.03 -9.75
C ASP A 156 8.87 5.24 -9.59
N ASP A 157 8.10 5.49 -8.54
CA ASP A 157 6.84 4.80 -8.29
C ASP A 157 5.73 5.40 -9.17
N SER A 158 5.55 4.80 -10.37
CA SER A 158 4.48 5.13 -11.31
C SER A 158 3.26 4.20 -11.22
N PHE A 159 2.11 4.73 -11.62
CA PHE A 159 0.84 3.98 -11.69
C PHE A 159 0.86 2.91 -12.80
N SER A 160 0.25 1.77 -12.53
CA SER A 160 0.13 0.67 -13.49
C SER A 160 -1.13 -0.16 -13.21
N TYR A 161 -2.07 -0.21 -14.16
CA TYR A 161 -3.32 -0.98 -14.03
C TYR A 161 -3.10 -2.47 -13.69
N PRO A 162 -2.15 -3.19 -14.30
CA PRO A 162 -1.83 -4.57 -13.91
C PRO A 162 -1.40 -4.76 -12.45
N ASN A 163 -0.96 -3.68 -11.78
CA ASN A 163 -0.54 -3.67 -10.39
C ASN A 163 -1.67 -3.27 -9.43
N MET A 164 -2.91 -3.30 -9.89
CA MET A 164 -4.09 -3.06 -9.07
C MET A 164 -4.87 -4.35 -8.85
N ARG A 165 -5.49 -4.50 -7.69
CA ARG A 165 -6.43 -5.59 -7.40
C ARG A 165 -7.73 -5.04 -6.84
N TYR A 166 -8.82 -5.67 -7.22
CA TYR A 166 -10.12 -5.43 -6.63
C TYR A 166 -10.45 -6.56 -5.65
N LEU A 167 -10.81 -6.20 -4.43
CA LEU A 167 -11.05 -7.11 -3.32
C LEU A 167 -12.54 -7.04 -2.96
N LEU A 168 -13.29 -8.08 -3.33
CA LEU A 168 -14.69 -8.25 -2.93
C LEU A 168 -14.74 -8.81 -1.51
N VAL A 169 -15.21 -8.01 -0.57
CA VAL A 169 -15.29 -8.33 0.87
C VAL A 169 -16.74 -8.61 1.24
N VAL A 170 -17.06 -9.88 1.53
CA VAL A 170 -18.44 -10.31 1.82
C VAL A 170 -18.80 -10.04 3.28
N HIS A 171 -19.82 -9.25 3.56
CA HIS A 171 -20.29 -8.91 4.90
C HIS A 171 -20.68 -10.15 5.72
N GLY A 172 -20.50 -10.07 7.04
CA GLY A 172 -20.82 -11.16 7.96
C GLY A 172 -19.96 -12.43 7.82
N LYS A 173 -18.98 -12.47 6.90
CA LYS A 173 -18.11 -13.63 6.65
C LYS A 173 -16.65 -13.21 6.57
N ASP A 174 -15.74 -14.06 7.07
CA ASP A 174 -14.29 -13.91 6.84
C ASP A 174 -13.93 -14.41 5.43
N SER A 175 -14.40 -13.70 4.41
CA SER A 175 -14.21 -14.06 3.01
C SER A 175 -13.85 -12.84 2.17
N VAL A 176 -12.77 -12.98 1.39
CA VAL A 176 -12.35 -12.00 0.38
C VAL A 176 -12.09 -12.72 -0.93
N GLN A 177 -12.72 -12.25 -2.00
CA GLN A 177 -12.48 -12.71 -3.36
C GLN A 177 -11.66 -11.65 -4.12
N VAL A 178 -10.71 -12.07 -4.94
CA VAL A 178 -9.96 -11.15 -5.82
C VAL A 178 -10.65 -11.15 -7.17
N LEU A 179 -11.14 -9.98 -7.59
CA LEU A 179 -11.77 -9.81 -8.89
C LEU A 179 -10.70 -9.47 -9.95
N PRO A 180 -10.85 -9.97 -11.19
CA PRO A 180 -9.91 -9.68 -12.28
C PRO A 180 -9.98 -8.22 -12.73
N ASP A 181 -11.19 -7.67 -12.79
CA ASP A 181 -11.53 -6.32 -13.21
C ASP A 181 -12.90 -5.92 -12.62
N LEU A 182 -13.51 -4.85 -13.13
CA LEU A 182 -14.84 -4.37 -12.77
C LEU A 182 -15.84 -4.47 -13.95
N GLU A 183 -15.56 -5.29 -14.97
CA GLU A 183 -16.40 -5.41 -16.17
C GLU A 183 -17.62 -6.34 -15.99
N ASP A 184 -17.81 -6.89 -14.79
CA ASP A 184 -18.97 -7.71 -14.45
C ASP A 184 -20.24 -6.83 -14.40
N ASP A 185 -21.23 -7.16 -15.23
CA ASP A 185 -22.53 -6.47 -15.33
C ASP A 185 -23.30 -6.40 -14.00
N ALA A 186 -22.94 -7.23 -13.02
CA ALA A 186 -23.51 -7.21 -11.68
C ALA A 186 -22.83 -6.22 -10.73
N ILE A 187 -21.80 -5.49 -11.15
CA ILE A 187 -21.14 -4.48 -10.30
C ILE A 187 -21.87 -3.15 -10.40
N GLU A 188 -22.33 -2.65 -9.27
CA GLU A 188 -23.11 -1.42 -9.16
C GLU A 188 -22.52 -0.46 -8.12
N PRO A 189 -22.72 0.86 -8.25
CA PRO A 189 -22.33 1.82 -7.23
C PRO A 189 -23.31 1.78 -6.05
N ILE A 190 -22.77 1.91 -4.82
CA ILE A 190 -23.56 1.98 -3.58
C ILE A 190 -24.50 3.20 -3.58
N VAL A 191 -24.07 4.30 -4.21
CA VAL A 191 -24.88 5.50 -4.38
C VAL A 191 -25.09 5.73 -5.87
N ALA A 192 -26.35 5.71 -6.31
CA ALA A 192 -26.69 6.07 -7.68
C ALA A 192 -26.23 7.51 -7.99
N PRO A 193 -25.74 7.79 -9.21
CA PRO A 193 -25.36 9.14 -9.60
C PRO A 193 -26.51 10.11 -9.36
N VAL A 194 -26.26 11.16 -8.57
CA VAL A 194 -27.24 12.22 -8.35
C VAL A 194 -27.60 12.82 -9.71
N HIS A 195 -28.88 12.73 -10.09
CA HIS A 195 -29.37 13.39 -11.29
C HIS A 195 -29.13 14.90 -11.12
N ARG A 196 -28.33 15.50 -12.00
CA ARG A 196 -28.08 16.93 -11.98
C ARG A 196 -29.40 17.65 -12.22
N VAL A 197 -30.00 18.18 -11.16
CA VAL A 197 -31.08 19.15 -11.30
C VAL A 197 -30.44 20.43 -11.83
N LYS A 198 -30.83 20.83 -13.04
CA LYS A 198 -30.41 22.12 -13.59
C LYS A 198 -30.97 23.20 -12.67
N PHE A 199 -30.10 23.91 -11.97
CA PHE A 199 -30.52 25.05 -11.16
C PHE A 199 -31.02 26.14 -12.11
N GLU A 200 -32.32 26.42 -12.05
CA GLU A 200 -32.91 27.59 -12.69
C GLU A 200 -33.10 28.66 -11.60
N PRO A 201 -32.28 29.73 -11.58
CA PRO A 201 -32.46 30.79 -10.60
C PRO A 201 -33.84 31.44 -10.76
N PRO A 202 -34.47 31.90 -9.66
CA PRO A 202 -35.72 32.64 -9.76
C PRO A 202 -35.53 33.91 -10.61
N THR A 203 -36.49 34.18 -11.49
CA THR A 203 -36.53 35.40 -12.30
C THR A 203 -36.67 36.63 -11.38
N PRO A 204 -35.97 37.75 -11.66
CA PRO A 204 -36.08 39.00 -10.88
C PRO A 204 -37.51 39.52 -10.76
#